data_AF-A0A957YFG1-F1
#
_entry.id   AF-A0A957YFG1-F1
#
_cell.length_a   1.000
_cell.length_b   1.000
_cell.length_c   1.000
_cell.angle_alpha   90.00
_cell.angle_beta   90.00
_cell.angle_gamma   90.00
#
_symmetry.space_group_name_H-M   'P 1'
#
loop_
_entity.id
_entity.type
_entity.pdbx_description
1 polymer ?
#
loop_
_entity_poly.entity_id
_entity_poly.type
_entity_poly.pdbx_seq_one_letter_code
_entity_poly.pdbx_strand_id
1 'polypeptide(L)'
;MNPDHFYQHITKLATLSPYDRYARLGKFHTDLVIQYLDVIRSVNKIDVQQLGANNQSICQTIAEIAEWERFTIFAAGELISGVPWPQMMNLSGYIDGDTQSRTFADKDDFRAYVREKFTGCPWAEIRDLALHTATAIHTLFTHPTLLSPDTLEKTKKQAWPLPNGLKISLPVGWYLWMTAVEREALAYATELHRLK
;
A
#
# COMPACT_ATOMS: atom_id res chain seq x y z
N MET A 1 -2.01 -2.00 -15.17
CA MET A 1 -1.51 -0.69 -15.63
C MET A 1 0.01 -0.76 -15.74
N ASN A 2 0.62 -0.24 -16.80
CA ASN A 2 2.08 -0.22 -16.92
C ASN A 2 2.70 0.69 -15.81
N PRO A 3 3.77 0.27 -15.11
CA PRO A 3 4.50 1.10 -14.15
C PRO A 3 4.80 2.53 -14.63
N ASP A 4 5.24 2.72 -15.88
CA ASP A 4 5.56 4.06 -16.41
C ASP A 4 4.34 4.98 -16.41
N HIS A 5 3.17 4.44 -16.77
CA HIS A 5 1.92 5.18 -16.76
C HIS A 5 1.50 5.55 -15.33
N PHE A 6 1.73 4.66 -14.37
CA PHE A 6 1.50 4.94 -12.95
C PHE A 6 2.35 6.12 -12.48
N TYR A 7 3.67 6.07 -12.68
CA TYR A 7 4.57 7.12 -12.21
C TYR A 7 4.34 8.47 -12.91
N GLN A 8 3.96 8.47 -14.19
CA GLN A 8 3.52 9.69 -14.88
C GLN A 8 2.25 10.27 -14.24
N HIS A 9 1.29 9.42 -13.86
CA HIS A 9 0.08 9.84 -13.17
C HIS A 9 0.38 10.45 -11.80
N ILE A 10 1.19 9.75 -10.99
CA ILE A 10 1.63 10.23 -9.66
C ILE A 10 2.38 11.57 -9.77
N THR A 11 3.27 11.73 -10.75
CA THR A 11 3.99 12.99 -10.96
C THR A 11 3.05 14.14 -11.28
N LYS A 12 2.02 13.91 -12.11
CA LYS A 12 0.98 14.92 -12.40
C LYS A 12 0.13 15.26 -11.18
N LEU A 13 -0.21 14.28 -10.33
CA LEU A 13 -0.94 14.51 -9.09
C LEU A 13 -0.12 15.35 -8.10
N ALA A 14 1.19 15.13 -8.03
CA ALA A 14 2.08 15.86 -7.13
C ALA A 14 2.10 17.37 -7.40
N THR A 15 1.88 17.81 -8.64
CA THR A 15 1.88 19.24 -8.99
C THR A 15 0.57 19.96 -8.71
N LEU A 16 -0.47 19.24 -8.31
CA LEU A 16 -1.79 19.83 -8.03
C LEU A 16 -1.85 20.52 -6.67
N SER A 17 -2.87 21.36 -6.48
CA SER A 17 -3.25 21.86 -5.16
C SER A 17 -3.60 20.69 -4.22
N PRO A 18 -3.49 20.85 -2.89
CA PRO A 18 -3.79 19.76 -1.96
C PRO A 18 -5.19 19.17 -2.14
N TYR A 19 -6.20 20.02 -2.34
CA TYR A 19 -7.60 19.61 -2.51
C TYR A 19 -7.84 18.91 -3.86
N ASP A 20 -7.26 19.44 -4.95
CA ASP A 20 -7.34 18.78 -6.26
C ASP A 20 -6.60 17.44 -6.27
N ARG A 21 -5.43 17.39 -5.63
CA ARG A 21 -4.65 16.17 -5.44
C ARG A 21 -5.47 15.14 -4.68
N TYR A 22 -6.10 15.53 -3.58
CA TYR A 22 -6.97 14.66 -2.78
C TYR A 22 -8.09 14.07 -3.62
N ALA A 23 -8.87 14.91 -4.30
CA ALA A 23 -10.02 14.49 -5.07
C ALA A 23 -9.63 13.54 -6.21
N ARG A 24 -8.55 13.85 -6.94
CA ARG A 24 -8.09 13.03 -8.06
C ARG A 24 -7.43 11.73 -7.61
N LEU A 25 -6.60 11.77 -6.58
CA LEU A 25 -5.99 10.57 -6.00
C LEU A 25 -7.06 9.67 -5.37
N GLY A 26 -8.05 10.24 -4.70
CA GLY A 26 -9.16 9.48 -4.12
C GLY A 26 -10.02 8.77 -5.17
N LYS A 27 -10.33 9.45 -6.28
CA LYS A 27 -11.00 8.80 -7.41
C LYS A 27 -10.13 7.67 -8.00
N PHE A 28 -8.86 7.94 -8.24
CA PHE A 28 -7.93 6.96 -8.79
C PHE A 28 -7.78 5.73 -7.89
N HIS A 29 -7.65 5.94 -6.58
CA HIS A 29 -7.61 4.86 -5.58
C HIS A 29 -8.92 4.07 -5.57
N THR A 30 -10.07 4.73 -5.65
CA THR A 30 -11.38 4.06 -5.73
C THR A 30 -11.46 3.12 -6.94
N ASP A 31 -11.05 3.60 -8.12
CA ASP A 31 -11.09 2.79 -9.34
C ASP A 31 -10.12 1.59 -9.27
N LEU A 32 -8.96 1.77 -8.64
CA LEU A 32 -7.95 0.72 -8.47
C LEU A 32 -8.35 -0.31 -7.42
N VAL A 33 -8.81 0.13 -6.25
CA VAL A 33 -9.15 -0.77 -5.15
C VAL A 33 -10.32 -1.68 -5.52
N ILE A 34 -11.31 -1.17 -6.28
CA ILE A 34 -12.41 -2.01 -6.80
C ILE A 34 -11.85 -3.16 -7.65
N GLN A 35 -10.97 -2.85 -8.60
CA GLN A 35 -10.35 -3.86 -9.46
C GLN A 35 -9.48 -4.84 -8.66
N TYR A 36 -8.72 -4.34 -7.69
CA TYR A 36 -7.88 -5.15 -6.83
C TYR A 36 -8.71 -6.13 -5.97
N LEU A 37 -9.76 -5.63 -5.33
CA LEU A 37 -10.66 -6.45 -4.50
C LEU A 37 -11.39 -7.52 -5.31
N ASP A 38 -11.88 -7.19 -6.50
CA ASP A 38 -12.57 -8.15 -7.38
C ASP A 38 -11.65 -9.28 -7.80
N VAL A 39 -10.40 -8.94 -8.10
CA VAL A 39 -9.36 -9.91 -8.40
C VAL A 39 -9.06 -10.80 -7.20
N ILE A 40 -8.83 -10.25 -6.01
CA ILE A 40 -8.57 -11.04 -4.79
C ILE A 40 -9.72 -12.03 -4.55
N ARG A 41 -10.97 -11.61 -4.78
CA ARG A 41 -12.15 -12.47 -4.66
C ARG A 41 -12.20 -13.58 -5.70
N SER A 42 -11.71 -13.33 -6.92
CA SER A 42 -11.75 -14.30 -8.02
C SER A 42 -10.61 -15.33 -7.96
N VAL A 43 -9.51 -15.04 -7.27
CA VAL A 43 -8.37 -15.98 -7.21
C VAL A 43 -8.76 -17.26 -6.45
N ASN A 44 -8.64 -18.40 -7.14
CA ASN A 44 -8.93 -19.72 -6.57
C ASN A 44 -7.72 -20.27 -5.78
N LYS A 45 -7.95 -21.31 -4.95
CA LYS A 45 -6.91 -21.92 -4.10
C LYS A 45 -5.78 -22.62 -4.87
N ILE A 46 -5.98 -22.97 -6.13
CA ILE A 46 -4.99 -23.71 -6.94
C ILE A 46 -3.97 -22.72 -7.53
N ASP A 47 -4.45 -21.56 -7.98
CA ASP A 47 -3.63 -20.55 -8.64
C ASP A 47 -2.70 -19.84 -7.65
N VAL A 48 -3.09 -19.71 -6.37
CA VAL A 48 -2.30 -18.95 -5.38
C VAL A 48 -0.94 -19.56 -5.05
N GLN A 49 -0.76 -20.87 -5.29
CA GLN A 49 0.50 -21.57 -5.03
C GLN A 49 1.46 -21.56 -6.22
N GLN A 50 0.99 -21.12 -7.39
CA GLN A 50 1.85 -21.02 -8.57
C GLN A 50 2.92 -19.94 -8.35
N LEU A 51 4.16 -20.28 -8.66
CA LEU A 51 5.29 -19.37 -8.55
C LEU A 51 5.31 -18.45 -9.76
N GLY A 52 5.37 -17.15 -9.51
CA GLY A 52 5.61 -16.13 -10.51
C GLY A 52 7.09 -16.05 -10.91
N ALA A 53 7.41 -15.08 -11.77
CA ALA A 53 8.76 -14.90 -12.32
C ALA A 53 9.87 -14.67 -11.26
N ASN A 54 9.50 -14.18 -10.09
CA ASN A 54 10.43 -13.90 -8.99
C ASN A 54 10.49 -15.04 -7.95
N ASN A 55 10.00 -16.23 -8.31
CA ASN A 55 9.91 -17.38 -7.40
C ASN A 55 9.07 -17.10 -6.14
N GLN A 56 8.18 -16.11 -6.21
CA GLN A 56 7.17 -15.80 -5.19
C GLN A 56 5.82 -16.26 -5.69
N SER A 57 5.02 -16.87 -4.82
CA SER A 57 3.66 -17.24 -5.18
C SER A 57 2.73 -16.02 -5.17
N ILE A 58 1.59 -16.11 -5.85
CA ILE A 58 0.55 -15.08 -5.79
C ILE A 58 0.09 -14.88 -4.33
N CYS A 59 -0.02 -15.97 -3.57
CA CYS A 59 -0.34 -15.93 -2.14
C CYS A 59 0.63 -15.03 -1.35
N GLN A 60 1.93 -15.24 -1.55
CA GLN A 60 2.98 -14.49 -0.85
C GLN A 60 2.98 -13.01 -1.25
N THR A 61 2.75 -12.72 -2.53
CA THR A 61 2.64 -11.35 -3.02
C THR A 61 1.46 -10.62 -2.37
N ILE A 62 0.28 -11.26 -2.32
CA ILE A 62 -0.92 -10.67 -1.70
C ILE A 62 -0.72 -10.48 -0.19
N ALA A 63 -0.10 -11.44 0.50
CA ALA A 63 0.23 -11.30 1.91
C ALA A 63 1.20 -10.14 2.17
N GLU A 64 2.24 -9.98 1.34
CA GLU A 64 3.19 -8.86 1.42
C GLU A 64 2.49 -7.51 1.27
N ILE A 65 1.59 -7.38 0.30
CA ILE A 65 0.81 -6.15 0.09
C ILE A 65 -0.05 -5.87 1.31
N ALA A 66 -0.84 -6.84 1.76
CA ALA A 66 -1.74 -6.68 2.90
C ALA A 66 -1.01 -6.26 4.18
N GLU A 67 0.22 -6.75 4.39
CA GLU A 67 1.03 -6.34 5.54
C GLU A 67 1.62 -4.93 5.40
N TRP A 68 2.06 -4.55 4.20
CA TRP A 68 2.42 -3.15 3.95
C TRP A 68 1.24 -2.21 4.16
N GLU A 69 0.04 -2.65 3.77
CA GLU A 69 -1.17 -1.89 3.99
C GLU A 69 -1.48 -1.79 5.49
N ARG A 70 -1.43 -2.91 6.23
CA ARG A 70 -1.58 -2.90 7.69
C ARG A 70 -0.60 -1.94 8.37
N PHE A 71 0.66 -1.93 7.95
CA PHE A 71 1.65 -0.99 8.48
C PHE A 71 1.29 0.46 8.16
N THR A 72 0.79 0.71 6.94
CA THR A 72 0.31 2.04 6.52
C THR A 72 -0.94 2.47 7.29
N ILE A 73 -1.81 1.54 7.71
CA ILE A 73 -2.96 1.83 8.58
C ILE A 73 -2.48 2.35 9.94
N PHE A 74 -1.43 1.75 10.52
CA PHE A 74 -0.84 2.28 11.76
C PHE A 74 -0.30 3.69 11.56
N ALA A 75 0.42 3.91 10.46
CA ALA A 75 0.92 5.24 10.11
C ALA A 75 -0.22 6.26 9.92
N ALA A 76 -1.33 5.87 9.29
CA ALA A 76 -2.52 6.70 9.15
C ALA A 76 -3.11 7.08 10.51
N GLY A 77 -3.18 6.15 11.47
CA GLY A 77 -3.59 6.44 12.85
C GLY A 77 -2.67 7.47 13.54
N GLU A 78 -1.36 7.38 13.33
CA GLU A 78 -0.40 8.37 13.81
C GLU A 78 -0.63 9.75 13.16
N LEU A 79 -0.88 9.80 11.84
CA LEU A 79 -1.21 11.04 11.13
C LEU A 79 -2.49 11.70 11.64
N ILE A 80 -3.55 10.91 11.86
CA ILE A 80 -4.82 11.38 12.45
C ILE A 80 -4.58 11.99 13.83
N SER A 81 -3.65 11.41 14.59
CA SER A 81 -3.25 11.88 15.92
C SER A 81 -2.28 13.07 15.89
N GLY A 82 -1.94 13.59 14.69
CA GLY A 82 -1.09 14.77 14.52
C GLY A 82 0.41 14.47 14.49
N VAL A 83 0.83 13.22 14.37
CA VAL A 83 2.26 12.86 14.23
C VAL A 83 2.72 13.20 12.80
N PRO A 84 3.65 14.14 12.61
CA PRO A 84 4.03 14.60 11.27
C PRO A 84 5.02 13.66 10.55
N TRP A 85 5.54 12.65 11.25
CA TRP A 85 6.47 11.63 10.74
C TRP A 85 6.15 10.29 11.41
N PRO A 86 5.26 9.48 10.81
CA PRO A 86 4.90 8.17 11.35
C PRO A 86 6.10 7.24 11.50
N GLN A 87 6.02 6.31 12.45
CA GLN A 87 7.10 5.36 12.75
C GLN A 87 7.43 4.44 11.57
N MET A 88 6.44 4.13 10.73
CA MET A 88 6.63 3.37 9.49
C MET A 88 7.72 3.96 8.58
N MET A 89 7.93 5.29 8.62
CA MET A 89 8.97 5.95 7.84
C MET A 89 10.38 5.52 8.22
N ASN A 90 10.55 4.96 9.43
CA ASN A 90 11.78 4.34 9.92
C ASN A 90 11.66 2.81 10.00
N LEU A 91 10.64 2.21 9.36
CA LEU A 91 10.31 0.79 9.43
C LEU A 91 10.15 0.28 10.87
N SER A 92 9.62 1.12 11.77
CA SER A 92 9.36 0.80 13.16
C SER A 92 7.89 0.92 13.52
N GLY A 93 7.48 0.35 14.66
CA GLY A 93 6.11 0.50 15.17
C GLY A 93 5.10 -0.44 14.51
N TYR A 94 5.56 -1.44 13.75
CA TYR A 94 4.67 -2.47 13.22
C TYR A 94 4.23 -3.40 14.35
N ILE A 95 2.93 -3.52 14.55
CA ILE A 95 2.34 -4.38 15.59
C ILE A 95 1.80 -5.66 14.94
N ASP A 96 2.30 -6.81 15.36
CA ASP A 96 1.85 -8.12 14.90
C ASP A 96 0.61 -8.65 15.65
N GLY A 97 0.25 -9.92 15.43
CA GLY A 97 -0.87 -10.58 16.11
C GLY A 97 -0.65 -10.79 17.62
N ASP A 98 0.60 -10.80 18.07
CA ASP A 98 1.00 -10.98 19.47
C ASP A 98 1.12 -9.66 20.22
N THR A 99 0.65 -8.56 19.60
CA THR A 99 0.71 -7.19 20.12
C THR A 99 2.12 -6.65 20.35
N GLN A 100 3.15 -7.29 19.77
CA GLN A 100 4.53 -6.82 19.88
C GLN A 100 4.84 -5.82 18.79
N SER A 101 5.42 -4.68 19.20
CA SER A 101 5.98 -3.71 18.27
C SER A 101 7.33 -4.19 17.73
N ARG A 102 7.48 -4.16 16.40
CA ARG A 102 8.70 -4.56 15.69
C ARG A 102 9.33 -3.38 14.96
N THR A 103 10.64 -3.48 14.78
CA THR A 103 11.45 -2.60 13.94
C THR A 103 12.22 -3.45 12.96
N PHE A 104 12.23 -3.05 11.70
CA PHE A 104 12.94 -3.73 10.63
C PHE A 104 14.12 -2.90 10.18
N ALA A 105 15.23 -3.56 9.82
CA ALA A 105 16.43 -2.88 9.35
C ALA A 105 16.20 -2.20 7.99
N ASP A 106 15.48 -2.88 7.10
CA ASP A 106 15.15 -2.41 5.76
C ASP A 106 13.87 -3.11 5.23
N LYS A 107 13.54 -2.83 3.95
CA LYS A 107 12.36 -3.41 3.31
C LYS A 107 12.49 -4.91 3.09
N ASP A 108 13.70 -5.44 2.94
CA ASP A 108 13.93 -6.86 2.70
C ASP A 108 13.81 -7.66 4.00
N ASP A 109 14.22 -7.09 5.13
CA ASP A 109 13.96 -7.62 6.47
C ASP A 109 12.45 -7.72 6.75
N PHE A 110 11.69 -6.66 6.45
CA PHE A 110 10.21 -6.71 6.53
C PHE A 110 9.62 -7.81 5.64
N ARG A 111 10.09 -7.92 4.39
CA ARG A 111 9.62 -8.96 3.45
C ARG A 111 9.93 -10.36 3.95
N ALA A 112 11.12 -10.58 4.50
CA ALA A 112 11.51 -11.86 5.08
C ALA A 112 10.57 -12.26 6.23
N TYR A 113 10.32 -11.32 7.14
CA TYR A 113 9.36 -11.51 8.23
C TYR A 113 7.96 -11.87 7.71
N VAL A 114 7.44 -11.15 6.71
CA VAL A 114 6.10 -11.44 6.16
C VAL A 114 6.06 -12.82 5.50
N ARG A 115 7.09 -13.20 4.74
CA ARG A 115 7.17 -14.54 4.12
C ARG A 115 7.15 -15.64 5.18
N GLU A 116 7.92 -15.49 6.24
CA GLU A 116 7.93 -16.43 7.37
C GLU A 116 6.55 -16.51 8.03
N LYS A 117 5.97 -15.35 8.39
CA LYS A 117 4.64 -15.23 9.03
C LYS A 117 3.54 -15.97 8.28
N PHE A 118 3.55 -15.91 6.95
CA PHE A 118 2.52 -16.53 6.11
C PHE A 118 2.93 -17.87 5.50
N THR A 119 4.07 -18.43 5.90
CA THR A 119 4.46 -19.77 5.47
C THR A 119 3.44 -20.79 6.00
N GLY A 120 2.72 -21.46 5.10
CA GLY A 120 1.69 -22.44 5.46
C GLY A 120 0.36 -21.84 5.94
N CYS A 121 0.21 -20.51 5.93
CA CYS A 121 -1.06 -19.87 6.29
C CYS A 121 -2.15 -20.20 5.25
N PRO A 122 -3.39 -20.54 5.68
CA PRO A 122 -4.48 -20.81 4.76
C PRO A 122 -4.79 -19.61 3.86
N TRP A 123 -4.99 -19.85 2.56
CA TRP A 123 -5.37 -18.79 1.60
C TRP A 123 -6.56 -17.95 2.07
N ALA A 124 -7.54 -18.55 2.73
CA ALA A 124 -8.71 -17.82 3.23
C ALA A 124 -8.31 -16.68 4.19
N GLU A 125 -7.36 -16.91 5.09
CA GLU A 125 -6.90 -15.91 6.06
C GLU A 125 -6.13 -14.77 5.36
N ILE A 126 -5.26 -15.11 4.42
CA ILE A 126 -4.51 -14.11 3.63
C ILE A 126 -5.46 -13.26 2.79
N ARG A 127 -6.45 -13.91 2.15
CA ARG A 127 -7.47 -13.24 1.36
C ARG A 127 -8.29 -12.28 2.22
N ASP A 128 -8.76 -12.75 3.38
CA ASP A 128 -9.61 -11.94 4.26
C ASP A 128 -8.81 -10.75 4.84
N LEU A 129 -7.53 -10.95 5.18
CA LEU A 129 -6.63 -9.87 5.56
C LEU A 129 -6.48 -8.84 4.42
N ALA A 130 -6.17 -9.27 3.20
CA ALA A 130 -5.98 -8.37 2.06
C ALA A 130 -7.25 -7.58 1.72
N LEU A 131 -8.42 -8.22 1.74
CA LEU A 131 -9.69 -7.55 1.53
C LEU A 131 -9.94 -6.49 2.62
N HIS A 132 -9.62 -6.82 3.86
CA HIS A 132 -9.81 -5.92 4.99
C HIS A 132 -8.86 -4.71 4.92
N THR A 133 -7.56 -4.95 4.73
CA THR A 133 -6.54 -3.88 4.74
C THR A 133 -6.72 -2.92 3.57
N ALA A 134 -7.01 -3.42 2.37
CA ALA A 134 -7.23 -2.57 1.20
C ALA A 134 -8.47 -1.69 1.37
N THR A 135 -9.56 -2.25 1.90
CA THR A 135 -10.78 -1.49 2.20
C THR A 135 -10.54 -0.43 3.29
N ALA A 136 -9.81 -0.78 4.34
CA ALA A 136 -9.50 0.12 5.44
C ALA A 136 -8.61 1.29 4.99
N ILE A 137 -7.56 1.00 4.20
CA ILE A 137 -6.70 2.03 3.63
C ILE A 137 -7.47 2.97 2.71
N HIS A 138 -8.28 2.43 1.80
CA HIS A 138 -9.12 3.25 0.93
C HIS A 138 -10.01 4.18 1.75
N THR A 139 -10.69 3.63 2.77
CA THR A 139 -11.58 4.42 3.64
C THR A 139 -10.81 5.52 4.38
N LEU A 140 -9.67 5.20 4.99
CA LEU A 140 -8.87 6.14 5.77
C LEU A 140 -8.43 7.35 4.93
N PHE A 141 -7.96 7.11 3.70
CA PHE A 141 -7.40 8.17 2.87
C PHE A 141 -8.42 8.89 2.00
N THR A 142 -9.56 8.28 1.66
CA THR A 142 -10.59 8.92 0.83
C THR A 142 -11.70 9.60 1.62
N HIS A 143 -11.81 9.33 2.92
CA HIS A 143 -12.78 9.98 3.79
C HIS A 143 -12.17 11.22 4.46
N PRO A 144 -12.59 12.45 4.10
CA PRO A 144 -11.91 13.68 4.50
C PRO A 144 -11.99 13.99 6.00
N THR A 145 -12.94 13.39 6.72
CA THR A 145 -13.01 13.52 8.19
C THR A 145 -12.03 12.61 8.94
N LEU A 146 -11.45 11.60 8.27
CA LEU A 146 -10.41 10.75 8.82
C LEU A 146 -9.05 11.37 8.50
N LEU A 147 -8.69 11.43 7.22
CA LEU A 147 -7.49 12.11 6.73
C LEU A 147 -7.89 13.18 5.71
N SER A 148 -7.85 14.45 6.14
CA SER A 148 -8.11 15.59 5.27
C SER A 148 -6.86 15.98 4.47
N PRO A 149 -7.03 16.71 3.35
CA PRO A 149 -5.90 17.31 2.63
C PRO A 149 -4.97 18.11 3.54
N ASP A 150 -5.53 18.87 4.48
CA ASP A 150 -4.77 19.68 5.44
C ASP A 150 -3.94 18.82 6.40
N THR A 151 -4.48 17.69 6.87
CA THR A 151 -3.74 16.74 7.72
C THR A 151 -2.56 16.15 6.95
N LEU A 152 -2.78 15.76 5.69
CA LEU A 152 -1.70 15.23 4.84
C LEU A 152 -0.62 16.29 4.57
N GLU A 153 -1.00 17.54 4.31
CA GLU A 153 -0.07 18.66 4.08
C GLU A 153 0.76 19.06 5.30
N LYS A 154 0.24 18.88 6.52
CA LYS A 154 0.95 19.23 7.76
C LYS A 154 2.11 18.29 8.11
N THR A 155 2.27 17.19 7.39
CA THR A 155 3.35 16.23 7.62
C THR A 155 4.70 16.74 7.09
N LYS A 156 5.81 16.17 7.56
CA LYS A 156 7.13 16.56 7.06
C LYS A 156 7.28 16.19 5.59
N LYS A 157 8.05 16.98 4.84
CA LYS A 157 8.37 16.66 3.44
C LYS A 157 9.37 15.52 3.35
N GLN A 158 9.15 14.63 2.40
CA GLN A 158 10.09 13.60 1.99
C GLN A 158 10.37 13.71 0.50
N ALA A 159 11.65 13.63 0.14
CA ALA A 159 12.05 13.44 -1.24
C ALA A 159 11.87 11.96 -1.61
N TRP A 160 11.05 11.69 -2.62
CA TRP A 160 10.80 10.38 -3.17
C TRP A 160 11.48 10.27 -4.54
N PRO A 161 12.52 9.43 -4.69
CA PRO A 161 13.03 9.06 -6.00
C PRO A 161 12.04 8.14 -6.71
N LEU A 162 11.66 8.51 -7.93
CA LEU A 162 10.84 7.68 -8.81
C LEU A 162 11.72 6.91 -9.82
N PRO A 163 11.24 5.77 -10.35
CA PRO A 163 11.89 5.12 -11.49
C PRO A 163 11.88 6.06 -12.69
N ASN A 164 13.02 6.19 -13.38
CA ASN A 164 13.39 7.19 -14.41
C ASN A 164 14.21 8.40 -13.93
N GLY A 165 14.56 8.46 -12.65
CA GLY A 165 15.41 9.53 -12.10
C GLY A 165 14.65 10.82 -11.74
N LEU A 166 13.33 10.85 -11.93
CA LEU A 166 12.48 11.90 -11.38
C LEU A 166 12.51 11.87 -9.85
N LYS A 167 12.32 13.06 -9.25
CA LYS A 167 12.20 13.22 -7.81
C LYS A 167 10.96 14.05 -7.50
N ILE A 168 10.12 13.54 -6.63
CA ILE A 168 8.98 14.28 -6.09
C ILE A 168 9.29 14.62 -4.64
N SER A 169 8.96 15.84 -4.21
CA SER A 169 9.04 16.24 -2.81
C SER A 169 7.64 16.58 -2.32
N LEU A 170 7.07 15.71 -1.50
CA LEU A 170 5.73 15.87 -0.93
C LEU A 170 5.74 15.59 0.57
N PRO A 171 4.79 16.15 1.32
CA PRO A 171 4.50 15.73 2.68
C PRO A 171 4.30 14.21 2.78
N VAL A 172 4.81 13.59 3.85
CA VAL A 172 4.77 12.14 4.10
C VAL A 172 3.37 11.55 4.02
N GLY A 173 2.34 12.28 4.42
CA GLY A 173 0.95 11.81 4.30
C GLY A 173 0.57 11.46 2.86
N TRP A 174 0.97 12.27 1.90
CA TRP A 174 0.76 11.99 0.47
C TRP A 174 1.61 10.83 -0.02
N TYR A 175 2.86 10.77 0.42
CA TYR A 175 3.76 9.68 0.09
C TYR A 175 3.21 8.32 0.54
N LEU A 176 2.73 8.21 1.78
CA LEU A 176 2.13 6.99 2.30
C LEU A 176 0.91 6.56 1.49
N TRP A 177 0.03 7.51 1.14
CA TRP A 177 -1.12 7.21 0.30
C TRP A 177 -0.70 6.73 -1.10
N MET A 178 0.20 7.46 -1.77
CA MET A 178 0.64 7.12 -3.12
C MET A 178 1.36 5.77 -3.17
N THR A 179 2.14 5.41 -2.15
CA THR A 179 2.79 4.08 -2.07
C THR A 179 1.80 2.96 -1.76
N ALA A 180 0.70 3.21 -1.05
CA ALA A 180 -0.37 2.23 -0.90
C ALA A 180 -1.03 1.95 -2.28
N VAL A 181 -1.42 3.01 -2.99
CA VAL A 181 -2.01 2.90 -4.34
C VAL A 181 -1.06 2.24 -5.34
N GLU A 182 0.25 2.52 -5.24
CA GLU A 182 1.28 1.88 -6.05
C GLU A 182 1.28 0.36 -5.90
N ARG A 183 1.21 -0.15 -4.66
CA ARG A 183 1.23 -1.59 -4.40
C ARG A 183 0.01 -2.28 -5.01
N GLU A 184 -1.18 -1.71 -4.82
CA GLU A 184 -2.42 -2.21 -5.45
C GLU A 184 -2.30 -2.22 -6.99
N ALA A 185 -1.81 -1.12 -7.57
CA ALA A 185 -1.66 -0.95 -9.01
C ALA A 185 -0.65 -1.92 -9.64
N LEU A 186 0.51 -2.12 -9.00
CA LEU A 186 1.56 -3.01 -9.47
C LEU A 186 1.14 -4.47 -9.31
N ALA A 187 0.52 -4.85 -8.19
CA ALA A 187 -0.01 -6.20 -7.98
C ALA A 187 -1.01 -6.60 -9.07
N TYR A 188 -1.91 -5.67 -9.43
CA TYR A 188 -2.85 -5.86 -10.52
C TYR A 188 -2.16 -6.01 -11.88
N ALA A 189 -1.01 -5.37 -12.08
CA ALA A 189 -0.30 -5.34 -13.35
C ALA A 189 0.57 -6.57 -13.63
N THR A 190 1.33 -7.07 -12.66
CA THR A 190 2.35 -8.11 -12.89
C THR A 190 1.84 -9.52 -12.70
N GLU A 191 1.05 -9.78 -11.65
CA GLU A 191 0.76 -11.15 -11.23
C GLU A 191 -0.72 -11.51 -11.37
N LEU A 192 -1.63 -10.57 -11.16
CA LEU A 192 -3.05 -10.87 -11.14
C LEU A 192 -3.74 -10.79 -12.51
N HIS A 193 -3.14 -10.09 -13.48
CA HIS A 193 -3.61 -10.12 -14.87
C HIS A 193 -3.39 -11.48 -15.54
N ARG A 194 -2.46 -12.30 -15.05
CA ARG A 194 -2.20 -13.65 -15.58
C ARG A 194 -3.32 -14.65 -15.29
N LEU A 195 -4.25 -14.29 -14.39
CA LEU A 195 -5.37 -15.14 -13.96
C LEU A 195 -6.69 -14.85 -14.70
N LYS A 196 -6.68 -13.91 -15.66
CA LYS A 196 -7.81 -13.62 -16.56
C LYS A 196 -7.56 -14.24 -17.92
#